data_AF-A0A402AHS2-F1
#
_entry.id   AF-A0A402AHS2-F1
#
_cell.length_a   1.000
_cell.length_b   1.000
_cell.length_c   1.000
_cell.angle_alpha   90.00
_cell.angle_beta   90.00
_cell.angle_gamma   90.00
#
_symmetry.space_group_name_H-M   'P 1'
#
loop_
_entity.id
_entity.type
_entity.pdbx_description
1 polymer ?
#
loop_
_entity_poly.entity_id
_entity_poly.type
_entity_poly.pdbx_seq_one_letter_code
_entity_poly.pdbx_strand_id
1 'polypeptide(L)'
;MITTQRVRSPVSWMGGKHAMAPFIVDAFPPKEVYDLYCEPFMGGCHVIAQKPLWKHYEVINDLNGDLVNFWLQLRDHPEDIAARLETLPYSRQLHYDYHACLFDGTILDPQERAVRWYYVLQSSFGSHLRSTSSTGWKNAARSLGSGQPHSFQRFNFFPHCPAIALR
;
A
#
# COMPACT_ATOMS: atom_id res chain seq x y z
N MET A 1 25.26 16.04 -0.35
CA MET A 1 24.81 14.68 -0.72
C MET A 1 23.39 14.51 -0.20
N ILE A 2 22.38 14.49 -1.07
CA ILE A 2 21.01 14.19 -0.66
C ILE A 2 20.96 12.68 -0.45
N THR A 3 20.94 12.25 0.80
CA THR A 3 20.62 10.86 1.16
C THR A 3 19.16 10.61 0.77
N THR A 4 18.92 10.06 -0.41
CA THR A 4 17.61 9.56 -0.81
C THR A 4 17.26 8.39 0.12
N GLN A 5 16.50 8.65 1.19
CA GLN A 5 15.91 7.58 1.96
C GLN A 5 15.03 6.74 1.03
N ARG A 6 15.34 5.44 0.92
CA ARG A 6 14.51 4.50 0.14
C ARG A 6 13.18 4.33 0.86
N VAL A 7 12.12 4.89 0.27
CA VAL A 7 10.77 4.73 0.79
C VAL A 7 10.27 3.33 0.45
N ARG A 8 9.65 2.68 1.43
CA ARG A 8 9.03 1.36 1.26
C ARG A 8 7.53 1.53 1.14
N SER A 9 6.93 0.84 0.17
CA SER A 9 5.47 0.76 0.10
C SER A 9 4.85 0.22 1.40
N PRO A 10 3.73 0.81 1.87
CA PRO A 10 2.99 0.32 3.02
C PRO A 10 2.16 -0.92 2.69
N VAL A 11 1.98 -1.24 1.40
CA VAL A 11 1.14 -2.34 0.93
C VAL A 11 1.96 -3.62 0.86
N SER A 12 1.51 -4.65 1.58
CA SER A 12 2.01 -6.01 1.39
C SER A 12 1.20 -6.67 0.27
N TRP A 13 1.81 -6.83 -0.90
CA TRP A 13 1.16 -7.40 -2.08
C TRP A 13 1.81 -8.72 -2.49
N MET A 14 1.00 -9.71 -2.89
CA MET A 14 1.54 -10.93 -3.49
C MET A 14 2.29 -10.58 -4.79
N GLY A 15 3.48 -11.17 -4.98
CA GLY A 15 4.35 -10.83 -6.10
C GLY A 15 5.07 -9.48 -5.95
N GLY A 16 5.01 -8.85 -4.77
CA GLY A 16 5.64 -7.58 -4.50
C GLY A 16 7.14 -7.57 -4.79
N LYS A 17 7.57 -6.67 -5.68
CA LYS A 17 8.97 -6.56 -6.12
C LYS A 17 9.87 -5.78 -5.17
N HIS A 18 9.53 -5.67 -3.87
CA HIS A 18 10.28 -4.84 -2.91
C HIS A 18 11.80 -5.14 -2.90
N ALA A 19 12.16 -6.42 -2.82
CA ALA A 19 13.56 -6.85 -2.78
C ALA A 19 14.28 -6.65 -4.13
N MET A 20 13.55 -6.73 -5.24
CA MET A 20 14.11 -6.59 -6.60
C MET A 20 14.11 -5.14 -7.10
N ALA A 21 13.29 -4.27 -6.53
CA ALA A 21 13.10 -2.91 -7.00
C ALA A 21 14.40 -2.10 -7.15
N PRO A 22 15.41 -2.18 -6.26
CA PRO A 22 16.69 -1.52 -6.50
C PRO A 22 17.35 -1.98 -7.80
N PHE A 23 17.41 -3.29 -8.03
CA PHE A 23 18.01 -3.87 -9.23
C PHE A 23 17.23 -3.50 -10.49
N ILE A 24 15.90 -3.41 -10.41
CA ILE A 24 15.04 -2.98 -11.51
C ILE A 24 15.31 -1.51 -11.86
N VAL A 25 15.36 -0.65 -10.84
CA VAL A 25 15.64 0.78 -11.00
C VAL A 25 17.04 1.02 -11.57
N ASP A 26 18.04 0.29 -11.09
CA ASP A 26 19.42 0.37 -11.59
C ASP A 26 19.55 -0.13 -13.04
N ALA A 27 18.63 -0.97 -13.49
CA ALA A 27 18.57 -1.48 -14.87
C ALA A 27 17.81 -0.57 -15.84
N PHE A 28 17.21 0.53 -15.37
CA PHE A 28 16.56 1.48 -16.26
C PHE A 28 17.58 2.15 -17.20
N PRO A 29 17.17 2.53 -18.43
CA PRO A 29 18.02 3.32 -19.30
C PRO A 29 18.45 4.64 -18.63
N PRO A 30 19.49 5.31 -19.14
CA PRO A 30 19.81 6.66 -18.69
C PRO A 30 18.57 7.54 -18.72
N LYS A 31 18.30 8.29 -17.64
CA LYS A 31 17.04 9.04 -17.47
C LYS A 31 16.80 10.07 -18.59
N GLU A 32 17.82 10.45 -19.34
CA GLU A 32 17.74 11.41 -20.44
C GLU A 32 17.22 10.80 -21.76
N VAL A 33 17.14 9.47 -21.88
CA VAL A 33 16.76 8.82 -23.16
C VAL A 33 15.29 8.45 -23.28
N TYR A 34 14.49 8.74 -22.25
CA TYR A 34 13.05 8.51 -22.25
C TYR A 34 12.35 9.51 -21.32
N ASP A 35 11.09 9.79 -21.62
CA ASP A 35 10.28 10.76 -20.87
C ASP A 35 9.06 10.11 -20.20
N LEU A 36 8.81 8.81 -20.40
CA LEU A 36 7.64 8.09 -19.87
C LEU A 36 8.06 6.82 -19.13
N TYR A 37 7.67 6.73 -17.87
CA TYR A 37 7.65 5.49 -17.09
C TYR A 37 6.22 4.94 -17.06
N CYS A 38 6.04 3.67 -17.41
CA CYS A 38 4.74 3.01 -17.39
C CYS A 38 4.79 1.72 -16.56
N GLU A 39 3.91 1.60 -15.58
CA GLU A 39 3.74 0.40 -14.75
C GLU A 39 2.28 -0.10 -14.83
N PRO A 40 1.94 -0.95 -15.82
CA PRO A 40 0.57 -1.44 -16.04
C PRO A 40 0.02 -2.34 -14.93
N PHE A 41 0.91 -2.92 -14.12
CA PHE A 41 0.64 -3.85 -13.02
C PHE A 41 1.32 -3.34 -11.74
N MET A 42 0.86 -2.19 -11.28
CA MET A 42 1.40 -1.45 -10.14
C MET A 42 1.49 -2.30 -8.87
N GLY A 43 0.46 -3.08 -8.55
CA GLY A 43 0.38 -3.84 -7.31
C GLY A 43 0.68 -2.95 -6.09
N GLY A 44 1.68 -3.34 -5.31
CA GLY A 44 2.11 -2.59 -4.15
C GLY A 44 2.99 -1.35 -4.43
N CYS A 45 3.13 -0.83 -5.65
CA CYS A 45 4.00 0.33 -5.95
C CYS A 45 5.47 0.16 -5.52
N HIS A 46 6.00 -1.07 -5.50
CA HIS A 46 7.31 -1.33 -4.91
C HIS A 46 8.49 -0.77 -5.73
N VAL A 47 8.34 -0.71 -7.06
CA VAL A 47 9.37 -0.20 -7.97
C VAL A 47 9.34 1.32 -8.01
N ILE A 48 8.18 1.91 -8.31
CA ILE A 48 8.02 3.37 -8.35
C ILE A 48 8.39 4.04 -7.02
N ALA A 49 8.08 3.44 -5.86
CA ALA A 49 8.48 3.99 -4.55
C ALA A 49 10.00 4.07 -4.34
N GLN A 50 10.79 3.29 -5.10
CA GLN A 50 12.26 3.27 -5.03
C GLN A 50 12.91 3.92 -6.25
N LYS A 51 12.14 4.23 -7.29
CA LYS A 51 12.59 5.00 -8.44
C LYS A 51 12.90 6.43 -7.99
N PRO A 52 14.08 7.00 -8.34
CA PRO A 52 14.34 8.40 -8.05
C PRO A 52 13.34 9.32 -8.77
N LEU A 53 13.10 10.47 -8.16
CA LEU A 53 12.27 11.52 -8.76
C LEU A 53 12.97 12.09 -10.00
N TRP A 54 12.49 11.68 -11.17
CA TRP A 54 12.95 12.15 -12.48
C TRP A 54 11.85 13.00 -13.13
N LYS A 55 12.22 13.83 -14.11
CA LYS A 55 11.26 14.62 -14.88
C LYS A 55 10.61 13.78 -15.99
N HIS A 56 9.95 12.69 -15.59
CA HIS A 56 9.24 11.79 -16.50
C HIS A 56 7.74 11.87 -16.23
N TYR A 57 6.94 11.61 -17.25
CA TYR A 57 5.54 11.22 -17.07
C TYR A 57 5.51 9.83 -16.44
N GLU A 58 4.62 9.63 -15.46
CA GLU A 58 4.47 8.37 -14.76
C GLU A 58 3.03 7.87 -14.94
N VAL A 59 2.88 6.77 -15.68
CA VAL A 59 1.58 6.12 -15.88
C VAL A 59 1.58 4.83 -15.07
N ILE A 60 0.74 4.75 -14.06
CA ILE A 60 0.58 3.54 -13.27
C ILE A 60 -0.86 3.06 -13.32
N ASN A 61 -1.04 1.75 -13.37
CA ASN A 61 -2.33 1.11 -13.49
C ASN A 61 -2.38 -0.20 -12.70
N ASP A 62 -3.58 -0.59 -12.27
CA ASP A 62 -3.86 -1.93 -11.79
C ASP A 62 -5.34 -2.25 -12.08
N LEU A 63 -5.66 -3.54 -12.25
CA LEU A 63 -7.03 -3.99 -12.43
C LEU A 63 -7.83 -3.94 -11.12
N ASN A 64 -7.15 -4.01 -9.98
CA ASN A 64 -7.80 -4.04 -8.68
C ASN A 64 -8.28 -2.63 -8.26
N GLY A 65 -9.58 -2.38 -8.38
CA GLY A 65 -10.17 -1.08 -8.06
C GLY A 65 -10.01 -0.66 -6.60
N ASP A 66 -9.98 -1.59 -5.64
CA ASP A 66 -9.78 -1.25 -4.23
C ASP A 66 -8.34 -0.81 -3.95
N LEU A 67 -7.38 -1.48 -4.59
CA LEU A 67 -5.97 -1.10 -4.55
C LEU A 67 -5.78 0.31 -5.15
N VAL A 68 -6.35 0.56 -6.34
CA VAL A 68 -6.30 1.87 -6.99
C VAL A 68 -6.94 2.94 -6.09
N ASN A 69 -8.12 2.66 -5.54
CA ASN A 69 -8.79 3.57 -4.61
C ASN A 69 -7.92 3.87 -3.38
N PHE A 70 -7.32 2.85 -2.75
CA PHE A 70 -6.43 3.05 -1.62
C PHE A 70 -5.26 3.99 -1.96
N TRP A 71 -4.61 3.80 -3.10
CA TRP A 71 -3.51 4.66 -3.53
C TRP A 71 -3.95 6.11 -3.83
N LEU A 72 -5.13 6.30 -4.43
CA LEU A 72 -5.70 7.64 -4.64
C LEU A 72 -5.98 8.34 -3.30
N GLN A 73 -6.64 7.66 -2.36
CA GLN A 73 -6.96 8.23 -1.05
C GLN A 73 -5.71 8.50 -0.23
N LEU A 74 -4.68 7.64 -0.32
CA LEU A 74 -3.41 7.85 0.35
C LEU A 74 -2.63 9.05 -0.22
N ARG A 75 -2.73 9.30 -1.53
CA ARG A 75 -2.13 10.48 -2.18
C ARG A 75 -2.82 11.77 -1.74
N ASP A 76 -4.14 11.78 -1.76
CA ASP A 76 -4.94 13.00 -1.59
C ASP A 76 -5.17 13.34 -0.10
N HIS A 77 -5.24 12.31 0.77
CA HIS A 77 -5.54 12.43 2.20
C HIS A 77 -4.60 11.60 3.09
N PRO A 78 -3.27 11.76 2.97
CA PRO A 78 -2.30 10.89 3.65
C PRO A 78 -2.42 10.91 5.18
N GLU A 79 -2.59 12.09 5.77
CA GLU A 79 -2.68 12.28 7.23
C GLU A 79 -3.98 11.68 7.78
N ASP A 80 -5.10 11.87 7.07
CA ASP A 80 -6.40 11.32 7.46
C ASP A 80 -6.40 9.78 7.42
N ILE A 81 -5.86 9.19 6.34
CA ILE A 81 -5.73 7.73 6.22
C ILE A 81 -4.87 7.17 7.35
N ALA A 82 -3.72 7.81 7.63
CA ALA A 82 -2.83 7.38 8.70
C ALA A 82 -3.52 7.49 10.08
N ALA A 83 -4.11 8.63 10.41
CA ALA A 83 -4.78 8.86 11.68
C ALA A 83 -5.92 7.85 11.91
N ARG A 84 -6.73 7.59 10.87
CA ARG A 84 -7.82 6.60 10.95
C ARG A 84 -7.28 5.20 11.22
N LEU A 85 -6.23 4.77 10.50
CA LEU A 85 -5.64 3.45 10.70
C LEU A 85 -4.95 3.28 12.06
N GLU A 86 -4.36 4.35 12.61
CA GLU A 86 -3.72 4.33 13.93
C GLU A 86 -4.71 4.18 15.08
N THR A 87 -5.93 4.70 14.93
CA THR A 87 -6.98 4.58 15.96
C THR A 87 -7.66 3.21 15.99
N LEU A 88 -7.51 2.39 14.94
CA LEU A 88 -8.17 1.10 14.86
C LEU A 88 -7.46 0.04 15.73
N PRO A 89 -8.18 -0.66 16.63
CA PRO A 89 -7.59 -1.75 17.39
C PRO A 89 -7.31 -2.93 16.47
N TYR A 90 -6.25 -3.69 16.76
CA TYR A 90 -5.97 -4.95 16.04
C TYR A 90 -6.94 -6.05 16.51
N SER A 91 -8.13 -6.07 15.91
CA SER A 91 -9.26 -6.91 16.28
C SER A 91 -9.66 -7.88 15.17
N ARG A 92 -9.75 -9.16 15.54
CA ARG A 92 -10.26 -10.23 14.67
C ARG A 92 -11.73 -10.01 14.30
N GLN A 93 -12.52 -9.45 15.21
CA GLN A 93 -13.93 -9.13 14.93
C GLN A 93 -14.00 -8.05 13.86
N LEU A 94 -13.27 -6.94 14.02
CA LEU A 94 -13.23 -5.87 13.01
C LEU A 94 -12.77 -6.37 11.64
N HIS A 95 -11.84 -7.32 11.59
CA HIS A 95 -11.43 -7.91 10.30
C HIS A 95 -12.57 -8.61 9.57
N TYR A 96 -13.35 -9.44 10.27
CA TYR A 96 -14.45 -10.13 9.63
C TYR A 96 -15.59 -9.17 9.28
N ASP A 97 -15.87 -8.20 10.15
CA ASP A 97 -16.91 -7.19 9.89
C ASP A 97 -16.55 -6.32 8.67
N TYR A 98 -15.30 -5.85 8.59
CA TYR A 98 -14.82 -5.06 7.45
C TYR A 98 -14.71 -5.91 6.18
N HIS A 99 -14.25 -7.16 6.28
CA HIS A 99 -14.22 -8.06 5.11
C HIS A 99 -15.62 -8.29 4.56
N ALA A 100 -16.60 -8.61 5.42
CA ALA A 100 -17.99 -8.77 4.99
C ALA A 100 -18.53 -7.50 4.33
N CYS A 101 -18.35 -6.35 4.96
CA CYS A 101 -18.84 -5.07 4.44
C CYS A 101 -18.18 -4.65 3.10
N LEU A 102 -16.94 -5.07 2.84
CA LEU A 102 -16.28 -4.78 1.56
C LEU A 102 -16.93 -5.51 0.37
N PHE A 103 -17.64 -6.62 0.62
CA PHE A 103 -18.12 -7.56 -0.40
C PHE A 103 -19.62 -7.87 -0.32
N ASP A 104 -20.36 -7.37 0.67
CA ASP A 104 -21.82 -7.57 0.83
C ASP A 104 -22.68 -6.62 -0.02
N GLY A 105 -22.05 -5.74 -0.80
CA GLY A 105 -22.72 -4.73 -1.62
C GLY A 105 -22.95 -3.40 -0.91
N THR A 106 -22.49 -3.23 0.34
CA THR A 106 -22.52 -1.95 1.05
C THR A 106 -21.76 -0.88 0.26
N ILE A 107 -22.43 0.24 0.01
CA ILE A 107 -21.80 1.42 -0.58
C ILE A 107 -21.07 2.17 0.53
N LEU A 108 -19.75 2.22 0.43
CA LEU A 108 -18.87 2.95 1.33
C LEU A 108 -18.35 4.20 0.65
N ASP A 109 -18.11 5.26 1.41
CA ASP A 109 -17.33 6.38 0.88
C ASP A 109 -15.92 5.88 0.50
N PRO A 110 -15.28 6.50 -0.53
CA PRO A 110 -13.99 6.05 -1.04
C PRO A 110 -12.91 5.93 0.05
N GLN A 111 -12.89 6.86 1.00
CA GLN A 111 -11.87 6.91 2.05
C GLN A 111 -12.08 5.79 3.10
N GLU A 112 -13.30 5.56 3.57
CA GLU A 112 -13.66 4.43 4.43
C GLU A 112 -13.37 3.11 3.75
N ARG A 113 -13.70 2.99 2.46
CA ARG A 113 -13.40 1.78 1.69
C ARG A 113 -11.89 1.52 1.64
N ALA A 114 -11.08 2.56 1.43
CA ALA A 114 -9.62 2.46 1.44
C ALA A 114 -9.08 2.00 2.81
N VAL A 115 -9.57 2.60 3.90
CA VAL A 115 -9.17 2.25 5.27
C VAL A 115 -9.54 0.79 5.60
N ARG A 116 -10.78 0.38 5.35
CA ARG A 116 -11.23 -1.01 5.61
C ARG A 116 -10.47 -2.01 4.77
N TRP A 117 -10.31 -1.73 3.47
CA TRP A 117 -9.58 -2.61 2.56
C TRP A 117 -8.13 -2.81 3.02
N TYR A 118 -7.44 -1.73 3.36
CA TYR A 118 -6.07 -1.81 3.85
C TYR A 118 -5.98 -2.54 5.19
N TYR A 119 -6.91 -2.26 6.12
CA TYR A 119 -6.98 -2.97 7.40
C TYR A 119 -7.12 -4.48 7.19
N VAL A 120 -8.06 -4.90 6.34
CA VAL A 120 -8.29 -6.31 6.03
C VAL A 120 -7.07 -6.90 5.33
N LEU A 121 -6.43 -6.21 4.38
CA LEU A 121 -5.20 -6.67 3.73
C LEU A 121 -4.08 -6.99 4.71
N GLN A 122 -3.77 -6.03 5.58
CA GLN A 122 -2.67 -6.19 6.50
C GLN A 122 -2.95 -7.24 7.57
N SER A 123 -4.21 -7.42 7.94
CA SER A 123 -4.64 -8.42 8.92
C SER A 123 -4.99 -9.80 8.34
N SER A 124 -5.14 -9.95 7.03
CA SER A 124 -5.41 -11.23 6.35
C SER A 124 -4.17 -12.10 6.22
N PHE A 125 -4.26 -13.41 6.43
CA PHE A 125 -3.15 -14.34 6.24
C PHE A 125 -2.55 -14.20 4.83
N GLY A 126 -1.21 -14.14 4.75
CA GLY A 126 -0.50 -13.92 3.48
C GLY A 126 -0.73 -12.57 2.79
N SER A 127 -1.41 -11.62 3.45
CA SER A 127 -1.82 -10.34 2.84
C SER A 127 -2.63 -10.55 1.55
N HIS A 128 -3.60 -11.45 1.63
CA HIS A 128 -4.41 -11.83 0.48
C HIS A 128 -5.89 -11.70 0.80
N LEU A 129 -6.63 -10.94 -0.02
CA LEU A 129 -8.09 -10.83 0.07
C LEU A 129 -8.72 -11.61 -1.06
N ARG A 130 -9.81 -12.30 -0.74
CA ARG A 130 -10.74 -12.88 -1.72
C ARG A 130 -12.13 -12.32 -1.41
N SER A 131 -12.92 -12.10 -2.46
CA SER A 131 -14.29 -11.60 -2.33
C SER A 131 -15.24 -12.66 -1.76
N THR A 132 -14.96 -13.94 -2.01
CA THR A 132 -15.86 -15.05 -1.63
C THR A 132 -15.61 -15.58 -0.23
N SER A 133 -14.41 -15.40 0.32
CA SER A 133 -14.07 -15.82 1.68
C SER A 133 -12.88 -15.05 2.24
N SER A 134 -12.88 -14.80 3.55
CA SER A 134 -11.68 -14.31 4.22
C SER A 134 -10.61 -15.42 4.21
N THR A 135 -9.37 -15.06 3.87
CA THR A 135 -8.21 -15.97 3.91
C THR A 135 -7.75 -16.28 5.34
N GLY A 136 -8.46 -15.73 6.34
CA GLY A 136 -8.20 -15.92 7.76
C GLY A 136 -7.43 -14.75 8.38
N TRP A 137 -7.60 -14.59 9.70
CA TRP A 137 -6.92 -13.56 10.47
C TRP A 137 -5.48 -13.97 10.81
N LYS A 138 -4.53 -13.05 10.62
CA LYS A 138 -3.13 -13.21 11.06
C LYS A 138 -3.07 -13.17 12.58
N ASN A 139 -2.67 -14.29 13.19
CA ASN A 139 -2.34 -14.31 14.62
C ASN A 139 -1.01 -13.55 14.85
N ALA A 140 -1.08 -12.36 15.45
CA ALA A 140 0.10 -11.54 15.77
C ALA A 140 0.99 -12.10 16.90
N ALA A 141 0.70 -13.29 17.43
CA ALA A 141 1.33 -13.88 18.62
C ALA A 141 2.85 -14.16 18.49
N ARG A 142 3.46 -14.00 17.30
CA ARG A 142 4.88 -14.35 17.06
C ARG A 142 5.77 -13.25 16.49
N SER A 143 5.29 -12.01 16.33
CA SER A 143 6.15 -10.90 15.83
C SER A 143 6.52 -9.85 16.87
N LEU A 144 6.22 -10.08 18.15
CA LEU A 144 6.55 -9.16 19.25
C LEU A 144 7.97 -9.41 19.75
N GLY A 145 8.96 -9.08 18.92
CA GLY A 145 10.22 -8.57 19.44
C GLY A 145 10.00 -7.11 19.81
N SER A 146 9.95 -6.81 21.13
CA SER A 146 9.98 -5.46 21.73
C SER A 146 9.26 -4.34 20.95
N GLY A 147 7.96 -4.16 21.22
CA GLY A 147 7.25 -2.92 20.88
C GLY A 147 5.88 -3.13 20.25
N GLN A 148 4.85 -3.01 21.09
CA GLN A 148 3.46 -2.60 20.79
C GLN A 148 2.67 -3.32 19.66
N PRO A 149 1.37 -3.63 19.86
CA PRO A 149 0.53 -4.35 18.89
C PRO A 149 0.12 -3.54 17.63
N HIS A 150 0.77 -2.42 17.32
CA HIS A 150 0.36 -1.50 16.26
C HIS A 150 0.96 -1.89 14.89
N SER A 151 0.41 -2.92 14.26
CA SER A 151 0.75 -3.31 12.87
C SER A 151 0.52 -2.22 11.81
N PHE A 152 -0.16 -1.13 12.18
CA PHE A 152 -0.49 0.02 11.33
C PHE A 152 0.51 1.20 11.40
N GLN A 153 1.53 1.15 12.27
CA GLN A 153 2.56 2.21 12.35
C GLN A 153 3.56 2.25 11.16
N ARG A 154 3.41 1.36 10.17
CA ARG A 154 4.21 1.41 8.92
C ARG A 154 3.96 2.66 8.08
N PHE A 155 2.95 3.47 8.41
CA PHE A 155 2.67 4.73 7.73
C PHE A 155 3.62 5.86 8.07
N ASN A 156 4.36 5.85 9.18
CA ASN A 156 5.16 7.02 9.62
C ASN A 156 6.28 7.47 8.66
N PHE A 157 6.58 6.71 7.60
CA PHE A 157 7.63 7.06 6.61
C PHE A 157 7.11 7.30 5.19
N PHE A 158 5.81 7.08 4.95
CA PHE A 158 5.23 7.10 3.61
C PHE A 158 4.51 8.39 3.18
N PRO A 159 3.78 9.13 4.04
CA PRO A 159 2.98 10.28 3.63
C PRO A 159 3.82 11.48 3.18
N HIS A 160 5.11 11.49 3.51
CA HIS A 160 6.05 12.52 3.08
C HIS A 160 6.85 12.11 1.83
N CYS A 161 6.52 10.98 1.19
CA CYS A 161 7.20 10.54 -0.02
C CYS A 161 6.65 11.30 -1.24
N PRO A 162 7.44 12.20 -1.87
CA PRO A 162 6.99 12.91 -3.06
C PRO A 162 6.84 11.98 -4.28
N ALA A 163 7.32 10.72 -4.19
CA ALA A 163 7.36 9.76 -5.29
C ALA A 163 6.02 9.11 -5.62
N ILE A 164 5.00 9.31 -4.78
CA ILE A 164 3.63 8.82 -5.04
C ILE A 164 2.64 9.99 -4.92
N ALA A 165 3.13 11.21 -5.15
CA ALA A 165 2.29 12.18 -5.83
C ALA A 165 2.13 11.64 -7.25
N LEU A 166 1.10 10.83 -7.49
CA LEU A 166 0.65 10.44 -8.83
C LEU A 166 0.31 11.75 -9.56
N ARG A 167 1.30 12.31 -10.28
CA ARG A 167 1.23 13.57 -11.02
C ARG A 167 0.91 13.30 -12.47
#